data_AF-A0A957UXZ8-F1
#
_entry.id   AF-A0A957UXZ8-F1
#
_cell.length_a   1.000
_cell.length_b   1.000
_cell.length_c   1.000
_cell.angle_alpha   90.00
_cell.angle_beta   90.00
_cell.angle_gamma   90.00
#
_symmetry.space_group_name_H-M   'P 1'
#
loop_
_entity.id
_entity.type
_entity.pdbx_description
1 polymer ?
#
loop_
_entity_poly.entity_id
_entity_poly.type
_entity_poly.pdbx_seq_one_letter_code
_entity_poly.pdbx_strand_id
1 'polypeptide(L)' 'RGVPVGYFELLPHADDSVEIASFGLLPQFIGQGFGGQLLTAAIERAWALAPARVTVHTCTLDGPHALRNYLARG' A
#
# COMPACT_ATOMS: atom_id res chain seq x y z
N ARG A 1 -13.51 -14.43 13.94
CA ARG A 1 -13.30 -12.96 14.12
C ARG A 1 -11.88 -12.65 13.68
N GLY A 2 -11.67 -11.63 12.85
CA GLY A 2 -10.34 -11.18 12.43
C GLY A 2 -9.89 -9.95 13.24
N VAL A 3 -8.59 -9.71 13.30
CA VAL A 3 -7.98 -8.49 13.84
C VAL A 3 -7.44 -7.67 12.67
N PRO A 4 -7.73 -6.36 12.57
CA PRO A 4 -7.13 -5.51 11.55
C PRO A 4 -5.60 -5.49 11.68
N VAL A 5 -4.89 -5.77 10.60
CA VAL A 5 -3.42 -5.78 10.57
C VAL A 5 -2.83 -4.41 10.19
N GLY A 6 -3.62 -3.59 9.52
CA GLY A 6 -3.24 -2.32 8.94
C GLY A 6 -4.37 -1.73 8.09
N TYR A 7 -4.05 -0.68 7.35
CA TYR A 7 -4.97 -0.04 6.42
C TYR A 7 -4.20 0.53 5.22
N PHE A 8 -4.96 0.86 4.18
CA PHE A 8 -4.49 1.66 3.07
C PHE A 8 -5.63 2.55 2.56
N GLU A 9 -5.26 3.65 1.91
CA GLU A 9 -6.19 4.55 1.24
C GLU A 9 -5.83 4.68 -0.23
N LEU A 10 -6.85 4.69 -1.08
CA LEU A 10 -6.70 4.84 -2.53
C LEU A 10 -7.33 6.16 -2.97
N LEU A 11 -6.56 6.96 -3.69
CA LEU A 11 -6.98 8.25 -4.20
C LEU A 11 -6.96 8.25 -5.74
N PRO A 12 -8.12 8.20 -6.40
CA PRO A 12 -8.20 8.39 -7.84
C PRO A 12 -7.91 9.84 -8.23
N HIS A 13 -7.18 10.01 -9.34
CA HIS A 13 -6.80 11.30 -9.89
C HIS A 13 -7.45 11.54 -11.27
N ALA A 14 -7.48 12.79 -11.70
CA ALA A 14 -8.06 13.17 -13.00
C ALA A 14 -7.24 12.69 -14.21
N ASP A 15 -5.97 12.32 -14.02
CA ASP A 15 -5.07 11.78 -15.04
C ASP A 15 -5.22 10.26 -15.26
N ASP A 16 -6.31 9.67 -14.75
CA ASP A 16 -6.59 8.24 -14.78
C ASP A 16 -5.56 7.40 -14.00
N SER A 17 -4.88 8.00 -13.02
CA SER A 17 -4.06 7.29 -12.06
C SER A 17 -4.78 7.09 -10.73
N VAL A 18 -4.37 6.07 -9.98
CA VAL A 18 -4.78 5.86 -8.59
C VAL A 18 -3.55 5.81 -7.71
N GLU A 19 -3.53 6.64 -6.68
CA GLU A 19 -2.45 6.71 -5.70
C GLU A 19 -2.80 5.90 -4.46
N ILE A 20 -1.84 5.13 -3.95
CA ILE A 20 -1.86 4.60 -2.58
C ILE A 20 -1.40 5.74 -1.67
N ALA A 21 -2.35 6.58 -1.24
CA ALA A 21 -2.07 7.83 -0.51
C ALA A 21 -1.67 7.58 0.96
N SER A 22 -2.15 6.47 1.53
CA SER A 22 -1.74 6.03 2.86
C SER A 22 -1.60 4.51 2.87
N PHE A 23 -0.58 4.02 3.57
CA PHE A 23 -0.32 2.60 3.75
C PHE A 23 0.38 2.39 5.09
N GLY A 24 -0.20 1.57 5.96
CA GLY A 24 0.37 1.36 7.28
C GLY A 24 -0.08 0.06 7.94
N LEU A 25 0.81 -0.52 8.72
CA LEU A 25 0.51 -1.63 9.63
C LEU A 25 0.37 -1.08 11.05
N LEU A 26 -0.44 -1.76 11.87
CA LEU A 26 -0.39 -1.50 13.30
C LEU A 26 0.98 -1.93 13.85
N PRO A 27 1.56 -1.20 14.82
CA PRO A 27 2.93 -1.43 15.29
C PRO A 27 3.25 -2.88 15.66
N GLN A 28 2.29 -3.59 16.28
CA GLN A 28 2.44 -4.97 16.71
C GLN A 28 2.54 -6.01 15.58
N PHE A 29 2.35 -5.62 14.32
CA PHE A 29 2.45 -6.51 13.15
C PHE A 29 3.63 -6.18 12.21
N ILE A 30 4.40 -5.14 12.54
CA ILE A 30 5.60 -4.76 11.79
C ILE A 30 6.65 -5.88 11.92
N GLY A 31 7.34 -6.19 10.82
CA GLY A 31 8.39 -7.22 10.78
C GLY A 31 7.89 -8.68 10.66
N GLN A 32 6.57 -8.90 10.61
CA GLN A 32 5.98 -10.25 10.57
C GLN A 32 5.56 -10.71 9.17
N GLY A 33 5.89 -9.95 8.12
CA GLY A 33 5.58 -10.30 6.73
C GLY A 33 4.20 -9.84 6.22
N PHE A 34 3.34 -9.30 7.08
CA PHE A 34 2.00 -8.84 6.69
C PHE A 34 1.99 -7.64 5.72
N GLY A 35 3.05 -6.83 5.72
CA GLY A 35 3.15 -5.68 4.82
C GLY A 35 3.12 -6.06 3.34
N GLY A 36 3.70 -7.21 2.99
CA GLY A 36 3.66 -7.71 1.62
C GLY A 36 2.25 -8.11 1.19
N GLN A 37 1.49 -8.76 2.06
CA GLN A 37 0.12 -9.17 1.76
C GLN A 37 -0.83 -7.97 1.70
N LEU A 38 -0.69 -7.03 2.63
CA LEU A 38 -1.51 -5.81 2.63
C LEU A 38 -1.26 -4.96 1.39
N LEU A 39 0.00 -4.84 0.95
CA LEU A 39 0.34 -4.07 -0.26
C LEU A 39 -0.21 -4.75 -1.53
N THR A 40 -0.13 -6.08 -1.63
CA THR A 40 -0.79 -6.81 -2.72
C THR A 40 -2.28 -6.50 -2.79
N ALA A 41 -2.98 -6.54 -1.66
CA ALA A 41 -4.41 -6.22 -1.61
C ALA A 41 -4.69 -4.76 -2.01
N ALA A 42 -3.84 -3.81 -1.60
CA ALA A 42 -3.97 -2.40 -2.00
C ALA A 42 -3.83 -2.23 -3.53
N ILE A 43 -2.81 -2.87 -4.12
CA ILE A 43 -2.56 -2.85 -5.57
C ILE A 43 -3.72 -3.48 -6.33
N GLU A 44 -4.20 -4.66 -5.92
CA GLU A 44 -5.35 -5.32 -6.54
C GLU A 44 -6.61 -4.44 -6.48
N ARG A 45 -6.84 -3.80 -5.33
CA ARG A 45 -8.00 -2.91 -5.17
C ARG A 45 -7.90 -1.64 -6.00
N ALA A 46 -6.68 -1.10 -6.19
CA ALA A 46 -6.42 0.03 -7.06
C ALA A 46 -6.67 -0.32 -8.52
N TRP A 47 -6.14 -1.44 -9.02
CA TRP A 47 -6.37 -1.89 -10.39
C TRP A 47 -7.83 -2.26 -10.68
N ALA A 48 -8.60 -2.67 -9.67
CA ALA A 48 -10.04 -2.90 -9.81
C ALA A 48 -10.84 -1.61 -10.12
N LEU A 49 -10.24 -0.42 -9.96
CA LEU A 49 -10.80 0.85 -10.43
C LEU A 49 -10.52 1.12 -11.92
N ALA A 50 -9.82 0.21 -12.60
CA ALA A 50 -9.38 0.31 -13.99
C ALA A 50 -8.56 1.57 -14.34
N PRO A 51 -7.60 2.02 -13.51
CA PRO A 51 -6.75 3.15 -13.85
C PRO A 51 -5.76 2.78 -14.96
N ALA A 52 -5.19 3.79 -15.63
CA ALA A 52 -4.03 3.63 -16.50
C ALA A 52 -2.73 3.36 -15.72
N ARG A 53 -2.65 3.80 -14.46
CA ARG A 53 -1.45 3.67 -13.61
C ARG A 53 -1.80 3.65 -12.12
N VAL A 54 -1.06 2.87 -11.34
CA VAL A 54 -1.06 2.95 -9.87
C VAL A 54 0.25 3.56 -9.38
N THR A 55 0.17 4.53 -8.47
CA THR A 55 1.34 5.21 -7.89
C THR A 55 1.38 5.05 -6.37
N VAL A 56 2.58 5.14 -5.81
CA VAL A 56 2.81 5.27 -4.37
C VAL A 56 3.99 6.19 -4.15
N HIS A 57 3.91 7.04 -3.13
CA HIS A 57 5.02 7.88 -2.71
C HIS A 57 5.66 7.31 -1.45
N THR A 58 6.97 7.38 -1.37
CA THR A 58 7.72 7.04 -0.16
C THR A 58 8.62 8.19 0.25
N CYS A 59 8.75 8.41 1.55
CA CYS A 59 9.59 9.46 2.12
C CYS A 59 10.31 8.97 3.39
N THR A 60 11.16 9.83 3.96
CA THR A 60 11.97 9.51 5.14
C THR A 60 11.17 9.33 6.43
N LEU A 61 9.87 9.66 6.43
CA LEU A 61 8.96 9.38 7.54
C LEU A 61 8.44 7.93 7.52
N ASP A 62 8.59 7.21 6.40
CA ASP A 62 8.16 5.83 6.31
C ASP A 62 9.04 4.89 7.12
N GLY A 63 8.48 3.74 7.49
CA GLY A 63 9.24 2.69 8.15
C GLY A 63 10.41 2.17 7.28
N PRO A 64 11.50 1.68 7.88
CA PRO A 64 12.71 1.24 7.15
C PRO A 64 12.47 0.10 6.16
N HIS A 65 11.31 -0.55 6.24
CA HIS A 65 10.90 -1.65 5.36
C HIS A 65 10.04 -1.19 4.17
N ALA A 66 9.54 0.04 4.16
CA ALA A 66 8.54 0.51 3.19
C ALA A 66 9.06 0.45 1.76
N LEU A 67 10.18 1.14 1.47
CA LEU A 67 10.78 1.15 0.13
C LEU A 67 11.08 -0.27 -0.39
N ARG A 68 11.65 -1.14 0.46
CA ARG A 68 11.93 -2.54 0.07
C ARG A 68 10.65 -3.31 -0.23
N ASN A 69 9.58 -3.09 0.53
CA ASN A 69 8.30 -3.73 0.31
C ASN A 69 7.65 -3.26 -1.00
N TYR A 70 7.68 -1.95 -1.29
CA TYR A 70 7.17 -1.38 -2.53
C TYR A 70 7.90 -1.96 -3.76
N LEU A 71 9.23 -1.90 -3.79
CA LEU A 71 10.04 -2.43 -4.89
C LEU A 71 9.86 -3.94 -5.12
N ALA A 72 9.54 -4.71 -4.08
CA ALA A 72 9.31 -6.16 -4.23
C ALA A 72 7.96 -6.49 -4.89
N ARG A 73 7.10 -5.51 -5.12
CA ARG A 73 5.73 -5.66 -5.61
C ARG A 73 5.40 -4.78 -6.83
N GLY A 74 6.41 -4.08 -7.37
CA GLY A 74 6.32 -3.21 -8.54
C GLY A 74 7.60 -2.41 -8.72
#